data_AF-A0A7V0JU82-F1
#
_entry.id   AF-A0A7V0JU82-F1
#
_cell.length_a   1.000
_cell.length_b   1.000
_cell.length_c   1.000
_cell.angle_alpha   90.00
_cell.angle_beta   90.00
_cell.angle_gamma   90.00
#
_symmetry.space_group_name_H-M   'P 1'
#
loop_
_entity.id
_entity.type
_entity.pdbx_description
1 polymer ?
#
loop_
_entity_poly.entity_id
_entity_poly.type
_entity_poly.pdbx_seq_one_letter_code
_entity_poly.pdbx_strand_id
1 'polypeptide(L)' 'MRGVYVLVVAVERPVKIRVGSLGIVGFAAGTYAYVGSARGPGGIEARVRRH' A
#
# COMPACT_ATOMS: atom_id res chain seq x y z
N MET A 1 -4.15 12.23 13.98
CA MET A 1 -3.07 13.09 13.42
C MET A 1 -3.17 13.14 11.90
N ARG A 2 -3.04 14.32 11.25
CA ARG A 2 -2.92 14.41 9.79
C ARG A 2 -1.47 14.18 9.36
N GLY A 3 -1.25 13.56 8.22
CA GLY A 3 0.12 13.36 7.73
C GLY A 3 0.22 12.51 6.47
N VAL A 4 1.37 11.86 6.32
CA VAL A 4 1.67 10.85 5.30
C VAL A 4 2.03 9.58 6.03
N TYR A 5 1.68 8.43 5.48
CA TYR A 5 2.07 7.12 5.99
C TYR A 5 2.67 6.29 4.86
N VAL A 6 3.53 5.34 5.24
CA VAL A 6 4.12 4.38 4.32
C VAL A 6 3.75 2.98 4.82
N LEU A 7 3.16 2.17 3.94
CA LEU A 7 3.07 0.73 4.16
C LEU A 7 4.29 0.07 3.52
N VAL A 8 4.99 -0.74 4.31
CA VAL A 8 6.12 -1.55 3.87
C VAL A 8 5.60 -2.96 3.66
N VAL A 9 5.65 -3.44 2.43
CA VAL A 9 5.14 -4.76 2.05
C VAL A 9 6.31 -5.63 1.60
N ALA A 10 6.51 -6.74 2.30
CA ALA A 10 7.48 -7.76 1.90
C ALA A 10 6.82 -8.75 0.93
N VAL A 11 7.42 -8.89 -0.25
CA VAL A 11 7.07 -9.93 -1.22
C VAL A 11 8.18 -10.97 -1.17
N GLU A 12 7.92 -12.11 -0.51
CA GLU A 12 8.95 -13.13 -0.27
C GLU A 12 9.29 -13.93 -1.53
N ARG A 13 8.37 -13.99 -2.50
CA ARG A 13 8.53 -14.70 -3.77
C ARG A 13 7.81 -13.96 -4.89
N PRO A 14 8.29 -14.05 -6.16
CA PRO A 14 7.61 -13.40 -7.27
C PRO A 14 6.14 -13.82 -7.38
N VAL A 15 5.26 -12.86 -7.59
CA VAL A 15 3.81 -13.07 -7.63
C VAL A 15 3.17 -12.27 -8.75
N LYS A 16 2.12 -12.82 -9.36
CA LYS A 16 1.26 -12.10 -10.31
C LYS A 16 -0.11 -11.91 -9.68
N ILE A 17 -0.56 -10.65 -9.56
CA ILE A 17 -1.81 -10.29 -8.88
C ILE A 17 -2.65 -9.42 -9.82
N ARG A 18 -3.97 -9.59 -9.81
CA ARG A 18 -4.90 -8.68 -10.51
C ARG A 18 -5.06 -7.38 -9.72
N VAL A 19 -4.61 -6.27 -10.28
CA VAL A 19 -4.65 -4.93 -9.68
C VAL A 19 -5.73 -4.09 -10.38
N GLY A 20 -6.98 -4.21 -9.94
CA GLY A 20 -8.09 -3.38 -10.44
C GLY A 20 -8.13 -3.25 -11.96
N SER A 21 -8.17 -2.01 -12.46
CA SER A 21 -8.16 -1.68 -13.89
C SER A 21 -6.80 -1.86 -14.57
N LEU A 22 -5.70 -1.99 -13.84
CA LEU A 22 -4.36 -2.24 -14.38
C LEU A 22 -4.18 -3.68 -14.87
N GLY A 23 -5.12 -4.58 -14.56
CA GLY A 23 -5.04 -5.97 -14.99
C GLY A 23 -4.04 -6.78 -14.15
N ILE A 24 -3.37 -7.76 -14.76
CA ILE A 24 -2.42 -8.62 -14.05
C ILE A 24 -1.05 -7.94 -14.01
N VAL A 25 -0.56 -7.71 -12.80
CA VAL A 25 0.76 -7.08 -12.55
C VAL A 25 1.66 -8.09 -11.87
N GLY A 26 2.92 -8.18 -12.34
CA GLY A 26 3.96 -8.98 -11.72
C GLY A 26 4.75 -8.17 -10.69
N PHE A 27 4.98 -8.76 -9.53
CA PHE A 27 5.86 -8.24 -8.49
C PHE A 27 7.00 -9.24 -8.30
N ALA A 28 8.24 -8.74 -8.35
CA ALA A 28 9.41 -9.53 -7.98
C ALA A 28 9.46 -9.71 -6.46
N ALA A 29 10.29 -10.64 -5.98
CA ALA A 29 10.59 -10.69 -4.55
C ALA A 29 11.32 -9.40 -4.13
N GLY A 30 10.94 -8.83 -2.99
CA GLY A 30 11.53 -7.59 -2.49
C GLY A 30 10.61 -6.81 -1.57
N THR A 31 11.08 -5.63 -1.15
CA THR A 31 10.35 -4.71 -0.29
C THR A 31 9.73 -3.59 -1.13
N TYR A 32 8.42 -3.43 -1.02
CA TYR A 32 7.65 -2.40 -1.70
C TYR A 32 7.15 -1.37 -0.70
N ALA A 33 7.16 -0.10 -1.10
CA ALA A 33 6.64 1.01 -0.32
C ALA A 33 5.39 1.59 -0.98
N TYR A 34 4.28 1.60 -0.26
CA TYR A 34 3.08 2.35 -0.65
C TYR A 34 2.97 3.62 0.18
N VAL A 35 3.05 4.78 -0.48
CA VAL A 35 2.98 6.09 0.17
C VAL A 35 1.57 6.65 0.05
N GLY A 36 0.91 6.90 1.18
CA GLY A 36 -0.47 7.39 1.24
C GLY A 36 -0.60 8.71 2.00
N SER A 37 -1.51 9.58 1.53
CA SER A 37 -1.87 10.79 2.27
C SER A 37 -2.98 10.53 3.30
N ALA A 38 -2.83 11.14 4.46
CA ALA A 38 -3.77 11.09 5.57
C ALA A 38 -4.20 12.51 5.97
N ARG A 39 -4.50 13.34 4.97
CA ARG A 39 -4.95 14.73 5.16
C ARG A 39 -6.48 14.86 5.38
N GLY A 40 -7.24 13.82 5.01
CA GLY A 40 -8.70 13.78 5.16
C GLY A 40 -9.18 13.48 6.59
N PRO A 41 -10.51 13.38 6.80
CA PRO A 41 -11.11 13.08 8.11
C PRO A 41 -10.53 11.80 8.74
N GLY A 42 -10.29 11.84 10.05
CA GLY A 42 -9.71 10.72 10.81
C GLY A 42 -8.18 10.55 10.69
N GLY A 43 -7.52 11.23 9.76
CA GLY A 43 -6.06 11.28 9.68
C GLY A 43 -5.38 9.91 9.50
N ILE A 44 -4.16 9.78 10.04
CA ILE A 44 -3.31 8.59 9.94
C ILE A 44 -4.02 7.38 10.54
N GLU A 45 -4.62 7.51 11.73
CA GLU A 45 -5.27 6.39 12.41
C GLU A 45 -6.39 5.77 11.55
N ALA A 46 -7.26 6.60 10.97
CA ALA A 46 -8.33 6.11 10.09
C ALA A 46 -7.82 5.55 8.75
N ARG A 47 -6.62 5.91 8.30
CA ARG A 47 -6.00 5.32 7.11
C ARG A 47 -5.36 3.98 7.44
N VAL A 48 -4.61 3.91 8.54
CA VAL A 48 -3.96 2.68 9.02
C VAL A 48 -5.01 1.62 9.35
N ARG A 49 -6.11 1.95 10.04
CA ARG A 49 -7.19 0.99 10.33
C ARG A 49 -7.93 0.42 9.10
N ARG A 50 -7.78 1.04 7.93
CA ARG A 50 -8.40 0.56 6.68
C ARG A 50 -7.53 -0.43 5.92
N HIS A 51 -6.25 -0.53 6.27
CA HIS A 51 -5.29 -1.50 5.75
C HIS A 51 -5.10 -2.61 6.76
#